data_AF-A0A1N6IRU3-F1
#
_entry.id   AF-A0A1N6IRU3-F1
#
_cell.length_a   1.000
_cell.length_b   1.000
_cell.length_c   1.000
_cell.angle_alpha   90.00
_cell.angle_beta   90.00
_cell.angle_gamma   90.00
#
_symmetry.space_group_name_H-M   'P 1'
#
loop_
_entity.id
_entity.type
_entity.pdbx_description
1 polymer ?
#
loop_
_entity_poly.entity_id
_entity_poly.type
_entity_poly.pdbx_seq_one_letter_code
_entity_poly.pdbx_strand_id
1 'polypeptide(L)' 'MKMLQKTQTTALYYLFHTGFQTFKERIKDELTSTSGVNLEDVMDDSNLYAYYQQGESADFVAACIAACC' A
#
# COMPACT_ATOMS: atom_id res chain seq x y z
N MET A 1 -7.45 22.14 33.90
CA MET A 1 -7.91 21.84 32.53
C MET A 1 -6.80 21.12 31.78
N LYS A 2 -6.95 19.83 31.47
CA LYS A 2 -6.04 19.06 30.59
C LYS A 2 -6.84 17.93 29.93
N MET A 3 -7.39 18.19 28.75
CA MET A 3 -8.06 17.16 27.93
C MET A 3 -7.82 17.43 26.44
N LEU A 4 -6.57 17.47 25.99
CA LEU A 4 -6.24 17.55 24.56
C LEU A 4 -4.92 16.85 24.30
N GLN A 5 -4.90 15.52 24.21
CA GLN A 5 -3.72 14.81 23.69
C GLN A 5 -3.96 13.37 23.18
N LYS A 6 -5.14 12.76 23.38
CA LYS A 6 -5.36 11.34 23.06
C LYS A 6 -6.02 11.04 21.70
N THR A 7 -6.46 12.06 20.98
CA THR A 7 -7.22 11.90 19.72
C THR A 7 -6.35 11.92 18.46
N GLN A 8 -5.10 12.39 18.55
CA GLN A 8 -4.24 12.57 17.36
C GLN A 8 -3.60 11.25 16.88
N THR A 9 -3.32 10.33 17.79
CA THR A 9 -2.65 9.06 17.47
C THR A 9 -3.58 8.06 16.76
N THR A 10 -4.87 8.04 17.08
CA THR A 10 -5.84 7.17 16.40
C THR A 10 -6.14 7.65 14.99
N ALA A 11 -6.32 8.95 14.76
CA ALA A 11 -6.55 9.50 13.43
C ALA A 11 -5.37 9.24 12.49
N LEU A 12 -4.13 9.39 12.97
CA LEU A 12 -2.92 9.03 12.22
C LEU A 12 -2.86 7.53 11.96
N TYR A 13 -3.12 6.67 12.94
CA TYR A 13 -3.14 5.22 12.75
C TYR A 13 -4.17 4.79 11.69
N TYR A 14 -5.39 5.35 11.72
CA TYR A 14 -6.40 5.09 10.69
C TYR A 14 -5.98 5.61 9.31
N LEU A 15 -5.44 6.83 9.20
CA LEU A 15 -4.96 7.39 7.93
C LEU A 15 -3.77 6.58 7.34
N PHE A 16 -2.86 6.11 8.18
CA PHE A 16 -1.71 5.32 7.74
C PHE A 16 -2.12 3.88 7.38
N HIS A 17 -3.04 3.27 8.13
CA HIS A 17 -3.57 1.95 7.80
C HIS A 17 -4.48 2.00 6.56
N THR A 18 -5.28 3.04 6.36
CA THR A 18 -6.08 3.16 5.13
C THR A 18 -5.23 3.52 3.92
N GLY A 19 -4.18 4.32 4.08
CA GLY A 19 -3.29 4.71 2.98
C GLY A 19 -2.55 3.52 2.37
N PHE A 20 -1.91 2.69 3.20
CA PHE A 20 -1.23 1.49 2.71
C PHE A 20 -2.19 0.47 2.11
N GLN A 21 -3.36 0.26 2.73
CA GLN A 21 -4.36 -0.66 2.18
C GLN A 21 -4.91 -0.17 0.83
N THR A 22 -5.18 1.13 0.68
CA THR A 22 -5.59 1.72 -0.60
C THR A 22 -4.50 1.55 -1.67
N PHE A 23 -3.24 1.74 -1.28
CA PHE A 23 -2.10 1.52 -2.17
C PHE A 23 -2.00 0.05 -2.62
N LYS A 24 -2.16 -0.88 -1.68
CA LYS A 24 -2.17 -2.33 -1.94
C LYS A 24 -3.32 -2.74 -2.87
N GLU A 25 -4.54 -2.24 -2.63
CA GLU A 25 -5.71 -2.51 -3.47
C GLU A 25 -5.49 -2.03 -4.91
N ARG A 26 -4.96 -0.82 -5.10
CA ARG A 26 -4.65 -0.30 -6.45
C ARG A 26 -3.66 -1.18 -7.20
N ILE A 27 -2.62 -1.65 -6.52
CA ILE A 27 -1.62 -2.54 -7.15
C ILE A 27 -2.26 -3.89 -7.51
N LYS A 28 -3.14 -4.43 -6.66
CA LYS A 28 -3.89 -5.66 -6.98
C LYS A 28 -4.74 -5.48 -8.22
N ASP A 29 -5.48 -4.39 -8.33
CA ASP A 29 -6.34 -4.11 -9.48
C ASP A 29 -5.52 -3.96 -10.76
N GLU A 30 -4.40 -3.24 -10.69
CA GLU A 30 -3.51 -3.04 -11.84
C GLU A 30 -2.85 -4.36 -12.29
N LEU A 31 -2.32 -5.15 -11.36
CA LEU A 31 -1.73 -6.45 -11.69
C LEU A 31 -2.75 -7.44 -12.27
N THR A 32 -3.94 -7.49 -11.68
CA THR A 32 -5.02 -8.37 -12.15
C THR A 32 -5.47 -7.98 -13.56
N SER A 33 -5.57 -6.69 -13.85
CA SER A 33 -6.04 -6.19 -15.16
C SER A 33 -4.98 -6.28 -16.26
N THR A 34 -3.70 -6.11 -15.93
CA THR A 34 -2.61 -6.08 -16.93
C THR A 34 -1.96 -7.43 -17.18
N SER A 35 -1.78 -8.24 -16.13
CA SER A 35 -0.97 -9.47 -16.17
C SER A 35 -1.69 -10.70 -15.61
N GLY A 36 -2.82 -10.51 -14.94
CA GLY A 36 -3.52 -11.60 -14.23
C GLY A 36 -2.76 -12.12 -13.02
N VAL A 37 -1.70 -11.42 -12.59
CA VAL A 37 -0.88 -11.79 -11.43
C VAL A 37 -1.59 -11.39 -10.15
N ASN A 38 -1.65 -12.32 -9.20
CA ASN A 38 -2.11 -12.03 -7.86
C ASN A 38 -0.95 -11.51 -7.01
N LEU A 39 -1.09 -10.28 -6.49
CA LEU A 39 -0.06 -9.60 -5.69
C LEU A 39 0.42 -10.45 -4.50
N GLU A 40 -0.49 -11.16 -3.84
CA GLU A 40 -0.19 -11.92 -2.62
C GLU A 40 0.64 -13.17 -2.90
N ASP A 41 0.68 -13.64 -4.15
CA ASP A 41 1.49 -14.79 -4.54
C ASP A 41 2.95 -14.39 -4.87
N VAL A 42 3.19 -13.09 -5.13
CA VAL A 42 4.49 -12.59 -5.61
C VAL A 42 5.18 -11.63 -4.65
N MET A 43 4.44 -10.95 -3.77
CA MET A 43 5.01 -9.96 -2.87
C MET A 43 4.29 -9.85 -1.53
N ASP A 44 5.08 -9.96 -0.45
CA ASP A 44 4.62 -9.75 0.92
C ASP A 44 4.37 -8.28 1.25
N ASP A 45 3.47 -8.04 2.21
CA ASP A 45 3.11 -6.71 2.69
C ASP A 45 4.31 -5.90 3.21
N SER A 46 5.32 -6.56 3.81
CA SER A 46 6.54 -5.89 4.28
C SER A 46 7.35 -5.28 3.14
N ASN A 47 7.47 -5.99 2.01
CA ASN A 47 8.19 -5.50 0.83
C ASN A 47 7.38 -4.42 0.12
N LEU A 48 6.06 -4.62 0.02
CA LEU A 48 5.14 -3.64 -0.54
C LEU A 48 5.12 -2.34 0.27
N TYR A 49 5.21 -2.44 1.60
CA TYR A 49 5.24 -1.29 2.49
C TYR A 49 6.49 -0.43 2.29
N ALA A 50 7.62 -1.02 1.91
CA ALA A 50 8.83 -0.26 1.60
C ALA A 50 8.62 0.69 0.41
N TYR A 51 7.93 0.25 -0.64
CA TYR A 51 7.57 1.11 -1.78
C TYR A 51 6.62 2.23 -1.37
N TYR A 52 5.62 1.91 -0.54
CA TYR A 52 4.71 2.91 0.02
C TYR A 52 5.46 3.98 0.83
N GLN A 53 6.43 3.58 1.66
CA GLN A 53 7.26 4.52 2.44
C GLN A 53 8.18 5.38 1.57
N GLN A 54 8.61 4.85 0.41
CA GLN A 54 9.38 5.61 -0.58
C GLN A 54 8.52 6.63 -1.34
N GLY A 55 7.19 6.54 -1.22
CA GLY A 55 6.27 7.43 -1.91
C GLY A 55 6.11 7.10 -3.39
N GLU A 56 6.42 5.86 -3.78
CA GLU A 56 6.26 5.39 -5.14
C GLU A 56 4.79 5.32 -5.55
N SER A 57 4.51 5.46 -6.84
CA SER A 57 3.15 5.32 -7.36
C SER A 57 2.74 3.84 -7.47
N ALA A 58 1.45 3.55 -7.27
CA ALA A 58 0.91 2.20 -7.38
C ALA A 58 1.17 1.61 -8.78
N ASP A 59 0.94 2.41 -9.82
CA ASP A 59 1.09 2.00 -11.23
C ASP A 59 2.54 1.62 -11.55
N PHE A 60 3.51 2.41 -11.06
CA PHE A 60 4.93 2.09 -11.22
C PHE A 60 5.29 0.76 -10.54
N VAL A 61 4.85 0.58 -9.30
CA VAL A 61 5.14 -0.64 -8.53
C VAL A 61 4.49 -1.87 -9.17
N ALA A 62 3.24 -1.75 -9.64
CA ALA A 62 2.57 -2.81 -10.39
C ALA A 62 3.34 -3.17 -11.67
N ALA A 63 3.80 -2.18 -12.44
CA ALA A 63 4.61 -2.42 -13.63
C ALA A 63 5.95 -3.10 -13.30
N CYS A 64 6.60 -2.73 -12.21
CA CYS A 64 7.84 -3.37 -11.75
C CYS A 64 7.64 -4.84 -11.38
N ILE A 65 6.54 -5.16 -10.68
CA ILE A 65 6.20 -6.53 -10.30
C ILE A 65 5.88 -7.36 -11.55
N ALA A 66 5.04 -6.83 -12.44
CA ALA A 66 4.66 -7.49 -13.69
C ALA A 66 5.85 -7.72 -14.63
N ALA A 67 6.86 -6.85 -14.61
CA ALA A 67 8.09 -7.04 -15.40
C ALA A 67 9.04 -8.10 -14.83
N CYS A 68 8.90 -8.46 -13.55
CA CYS A 68 9.73 -9.45 -12.87
C CYS A 68 9.13 -10.87 -12.85
N CYS A 69 7.90 -11.03 -13.32
CA CYS A 69 7.16 -12.31 -13.37
C CYS A 69 6.98 -12.77 -14.82
#